data_AF-A2DEF6-F1
#
_entry.id   AF-A2DEF6-F1
#
_cell.length_a   1.000
_cell.length_b   1.000
_cell.length_c   1.000
_cell.angle_alpha   90.00
_cell.angle_beta   90.00
_cell.angle_gamma   90.00
#
_symmetry.space_group_name_H-M   'P 1'
#
loop_
_entity.id
_entity.type
_entity.pdbx_description
1 polymer ?
#
loop_
_entity_poly.entity_id
_entity_poly.type
_entity_poly.pdbx_seq_one_letter_code
_entity_poly.pdbx_strand_id
1 'polypeptide(L)'
;MSKQMPLLAELSNCLSAYTESLERILKCIEHACDVNHKKHDSPVILQVQDLLSIDAELKRHLLRMDEWSERRQKIEELEKTLSTLSMRVNDFAKNLSAAQTSLQGCLATAQKIQRSVQHQELPTVSDILMSAKNISKAASGAPAHRGEFPWMPQYNVMNQATIFKDSLQLEAPTITTESTNVEKLKLNRSLGEDESD
;
A
#
# COMPACT_ATOMS: atom_id res chain seq x y z
N MET A 1 11.02 -27.17 29.72
CA MET A 1 10.64 -27.74 31.04
C MET A 1 9.73 -26.73 31.73
N SER A 2 8.42 -26.97 31.64
CA SER A 2 7.39 -26.16 32.27
C SER A 2 7.53 -26.28 33.79
N LYS A 3 7.92 -25.20 34.47
CA LYS A 3 7.80 -25.07 35.92
C LYS A 3 6.33 -25.37 36.26
N GLN A 4 6.06 -26.54 36.83
CA GLN A 4 4.75 -26.84 37.40
C GLN A 4 4.39 -25.70 38.35
N MET A 5 3.21 -25.12 38.15
CA MET A 5 2.72 -24.02 38.96
C MET A 5 2.67 -24.47 40.43
N PRO A 6 3.33 -23.75 41.35
CA PRO A 6 3.39 -24.14 42.76
C PRO A 6 2.00 -24.29 43.38
N LEU A 7 1.01 -23.51 42.90
CA LEU A 7 -0.37 -23.56 43.36
C LEU A 7 -1.08 -24.90 43.07
N LEU A 8 -0.79 -25.55 41.93
CA LEU A 8 -1.42 -26.83 41.58
C LEU A 8 -0.93 -27.94 42.51
N ALA A 9 0.38 -27.94 42.82
CA ALA A 9 0.97 -28.87 43.76
C ALA A 9 0.44 -28.61 45.19
N GLU A 10 0.36 -27.35 45.61
CA GLU A 10 -0.23 -26.94 46.89
C GLU A 10 -1.69 -27.42 47.03
N LEU A 11 -2.55 -27.18 46.03
CA LEU A 11 -3.94 -27.64 46.02
C LEU A 11 -4.04 -29.16 46.06
N SER A 12 -3.23 -29.87 45.28
CA SER A 12 -3.19 -31.34 45.27
C SER A 12 -2.79 -31.89 46.64
N ASN A 13 -1.84 -31.23 47.32
CA ASN A 13 -1.39 -31.61 48.65
C ASN A 13 -2.50 -31.36 49.69
N CYS A 14 -3.18 -30.21 49.65
CA CYS A 14 -4.31 -29.93 50.53
C CYS A 14 -5.45 -30.94 50.35
N LEU A 15 -5.81 -31.27 49.10
CA LEU A 15 -6.86 -32.26 48.82
C LEU A 15 -6.47 -33.66 49.33
N SER A 16 -5.20 -34.06 49.13
CA SER A 16 -4.68 -35.34 49.65
C SER A 16 -4.68 -35.39 51.18
N ALA A 17 -4.24 -34.30 51.83
CA ALA A 17 -4.26 -34.17 53.28
C ALA A 17 -5.69 -34.16 53.84
N TYR A 18 -6.63 -33.55 53.12
CA TYR A 18 -8.05 -33.54 53.46
C TYR A 18 -8.64 -34.96 53.42
N THR A 19 -8.36 -35.73 52.37
CA THR A 19 -8.78 -37.14 52.28
C THR A 19 -8.17 -37.99 53.39
N GLU A 20 -6.88 -37.84 53.66
CA GLU A 20 -6.19 -38.60 54.70
C GLU A 20 -6.73 -38.26 56.10
N SER A 21 -7.04 -36.99 56.36
CA SER A 21 -7.61 -36.54 57.64
C SER A 21 -9.02 -37.11 57.86
N LEU A 22 -9.85 -37.18 56.80
CA LEU A 22 -11.16 -37.82 56.88
C LEU A 22 -11.05 -39.33 57.18
N GLU A 23 -10.11 -40.03 56.55
CA GLU A 23 -9.86 -41.45 56.84
C GLU A 23 -9.40 -41.68 58.29
N ARG A 24 -8.56 -40.79 58.82
CA ARG A 24 -8.13 -40.84 60.23
C ARG A 24 -9.31 -40.62 61.18
N ILE A 25 -10.18 -39.64 60.91
CA ILE A 25 -11.40 -39.40 61.69
C ILE A 25 -12.29 -40.64 61.69
N LEU A 26 -12.53 -41.24 60.53
CA LEU A 26 -13.33 -42.46 60.40
C LEU A 26 -12.75 -43.60 61.23
N LYS A 27 -11.44 -43.86 61.15
CA LYS A 27 -10.75 -44.86 61.97
C LYS A 27 -10.88 -44.58 63.47
N CYS A 28 -10.80 -43.32 63.89
CA CYS A 28 -11.00 -42.95 65.29
C CYS A 28 -12.44 -43.19 65.76
N ILE A 29 -13.44 -42.97 64.90
CA ILE A 29 -14.86 -43.25 65.20
C ILE A 29 -15.11 -44.75 65.27
N GLU A 30 -14.61 -45.53 64.29
CA GLU A 30 -14.71 -46.99 64.29
C GLU A 30 -14.12 -47.58 65.59
N HIS A 31 -12.94 -47.11 65.99
CA HIS A 31 -12.28 -47.54 67.22
C HIS A 31 -13.02 -47.14 68.50
N ALA A 32 -13.66 -45.97 68.51
CA ALA A 32 -14.47 -45.51 69.63
C ALA A 32 -15.80 -46.28 69.76
N CYS A 33 -16.27 -46.90 68.68
CA CYS A 33 -17.45 -47.76 68.66
C CYS A 33 -17.16 -49.21 69.11
N ASP A 34 -15.88 -49.61 69.22
CA ASP A 34 -15.50 -50.93 69.74
C ASP A 34 -15.76 -51.05 71.26
N VAL A 35 -16.43 -52.13 71.64
CA VAL A 35 -17.00 -52.39 72.99
C VAL A 35 -15.95 -52.38 74.13
N ASN A 36 -14.66 -52.48 73.81
CA ASN A 36 -13.55 -52.56 74.78
C ASN A 36 -12.86 -51.21 75.07
N HIS A 37 -13.30 -50.08 74.51
CA HIS A 37 -12.61 -48.80 74.67
C HIS A 37 -12.96 -48.05 75.96
N LYS A 38 -11.94 -47.73 76.78
CA LYS A 38 -12.07 -46.83 77.93
C LYS A 38 -12.21 -45.38 77.43
N LYS A 39 -13.24 -44.67 77.90
CA LYS A 39 -13.71 -43.33 77.48
C LYS A 39 -12.75 -42.14 77.69
N HIS A 40 -11.43 -42.34 77.70
CA HIS A 40 -10.50 -41.25 77.93
C HIS A 40 -9.91 -40.72 76.61
N ASP A 41 -10.20 -39.44 76.37
CA ASP A 41 -9.69 -38.53 75.32
C ASP A 41 -9.81 -39.04 73.89
N SER A 42 -10.96 -38.71 73.26
CA SER A 42 -11.19 -39.01 71.86
C SER A 42 -10.25 -38.17 70.97
N PRO A 43 -9.34 -38.79 70.20
CA PRO A 43 -8.46 -38.09 69.26
C PRO A 43 -9.21 -37.42 68.10
N VAL A 44 -10.52 -37.67 67.99
CA VAL A 44 -11.39 -37.07 66.95
C VAL A 44 -11.38 -35.55 67.02
N ILE A 45 -11.36 -34.93 68.21
CA ILE A 45 -11.36 -33.47 68.33
C ILE A 45 -10.11 -32.85 67.69
N LEU A 46 -8.94 -33.46 67.92
CA LEU A 46 -7.69 -33.02 67.30
C LEU A 46 -7.71 -33.21 65.78
N GLN A 47 -8.20 -34.36 65.30
CA GLN A 47 -8.32 -34.62 63.85
C GLN A 47 -9.31 -33.67 63.16
N VAL A 48 -10.40 -33.30 63.84
CA VAL A 48 -11.36 -32.29 63.34
C VAL A 48 -10.72 -30.90 63.30
N GLN A 49 -9.90 -30.55 64.29
CA GLN A 49 -9.15 -29.28 64.28
C GLN A 49 -8.14 -29.22 63.13
N ASP A 50 -7.42 -30.31 62.86
CA ASP A 50 -6.51 -30.42 61.72
C ASP A 50 -7.27 -30.28 60.39
N LEU A 51 -8.44 -30.92 60.26
CA LEU A 51 -9.29 -30.80 59.07
C LEU A 51 -9.75 -29.35 58.82
N LEU A 52 -10.14 -28.63 59.89
CA LEU A 52 -10.51 -27.22 59.80
C LEU A 52 -9.33 -26.34 59.38
N SER A 53 -8.11 -26.67 59.81
CA SER A 53 -6.90 -25.97 59.37
C SER A 53 -6.64 -26.19 57.87
N ILE A 54 -6.79 -27.43 57.39
CA ILE A 54 -6.64 -27.77 55.97
C ILE A 54 -7.73 -27.06 55.13
N ASP A 55 -8.97 -26.99 55.61
CA ASP A 55 -10.06 -26.25 54.93
C ASP A 55 -9.75 -24.75 54.80
N ALA A 56 -9.23 -24.13 55.87
CA ALA A 56 -8.83 -22.73 55.84
C ALA A 56 -7.70 -22.47 54.84
N GLU A 57 -6.73 -23.39 54.75
CA GLU A 57 -5.63 -23.33 53.79
C GLU A 57 -6.13 -23.51 52.35
N LEU A 58 -6.98 -24.51 52.10
CA LEU A 58 -7.61 -24.75 50.81
C LEU A 58 -8.38 -23.51 50.31
N LYS A 59 -9.17 -22.88 51.17
CA LYS A 59 -9.88 -21.63 50.85
C LYS A 59 -8.93 -20.51 50.43
N ARG A 60 -7.78 -20.36 51.09
CA ARG A 60 -6.76 -19.38 50.69
C ARG A 60 -6.16 -19.70 49.32
N HIS A 61 -5.91 -20.98 49.01
CA HIS A 61 -5.42 -21.37 47.69
C HIS A 61 -6.46 -21.09 46.59
N LEU A 62 -7.75 -21.34 46.86
CA LEU A 62 -8.84 -21.04 45.93
C LEU A 62 -8.96 -19.53 45.65
N LEU A 63 -8.93 -18.69 46.69
CA LEU A 63 -8.94 -17.23 46.51
C LEU A 63 -7.75 -16.75 45.67
N ARG A 64 -6.55 -17.29 45.91
CA ARG A 64 -5.39 -17.00 45.07
C ARG A 64 -5.64 -17.43 43.62
N MET A 65 -6.26 -18.58 43.39
CA MET A 65 -6.56 -19.07 42.04
C MET A 65 -7.51 -18.13 41.29
N ASP A 66 -8.48 -17.54 41.97
CA ASP A 66 -9.39 -16.54 41.38
C ASP A 66 -8.63 -15.28 40.94
N GLU A 67 -7.75 -14.74 41.79
CA GLU A 67 -6.87 -13.62 41.41
C GLU A 67 -5.99 -13.97 40.19
N TRP A 68 -5.50 -15.20 40.12
CA TRP A 68 -4.73 -15.69 38.97
C TRP A 68 -5.57 -15.76 37.69
N SER A 69 -6.85 -16.11 37.81
CA SER A 69 -7.80 -16.12 36.70
C SER A 69 -8.01 -14.71 36.14
N GLU A 70 -8.23 -13.72 37.01
CA GLU A 70 -8.36 -12.31 36.62
C GLU A 70 -7.09 -11.80 35.92
N ARG A 71 -5.91 -12.12 36.47
CA ARG A 71 -4.63 -11.77 35.85
C ARG A 71 -4.47 -12.40 34.47
N ARG A 72 -4.86 -13.67 34.32
CA ARG A 72 -4.82 -14.38 33.05
C ARG A 72 -5.73 -13.72 32.01
N GLN A 73 -6.96 -13.38 32.39
CA GLN A 73 -7.88 -12.66 31.51
C GLN A 73 -7.29 -11.31 31.09
N LYS A 74 -6.64 -10.59 32.03
CA LYS A 74 -6.01 -9.32 31.70
C LYS A 74 -4.83 -9.46 30.73
N ILE A 75 -4.03 -10.52 30.88
CA ILE A 75 -2.94 -10.84 29.95
C ILE A 75 -3.51 -11.11 28.55
N GLU A 76 -4.58 -11.91 28.45
CA GLU A 76 -5.22 -12.22 27.16
C GLU A 76 -5.78 -10.96 26.46
N GLU A 77 -6.39 -10.04 27.22
CA GLU A 77 -6.79 -8.73 26.70
C GLU A 77 -5.59 -7.94 26.17
N LEU A 78 -4.50 -7.88 26.94
CA LEU A 78 -3.29 -7.16 26.55
C LEU A 78 -2.66 -7.78 25.30
N GLU A 79 -2.59 -9.11 25.20
CA GLU A 79 -2.10 -9.81 24.00
C GLU A 79 -2.95 -9.47 22.76
N LYS A 80 -4.27 -9.39 22.90
CA LYS A 80 -5.16 -8.96 21.81
C LYS A 80 -4.91 -7.52 21.39
N THR A 81 -4.71 -6.61 22.35
CA THR A 81 -4.37 -5.21 22.05
C THR A 81 -3.01 -5.09 21.37
N LEU A 82 -2.01 -5.86 21.82
CA LEU A 82 -0.68 -5.89 21.24
C LEU A 82 -0.71 -6.41 19.81
N SER A 83 -1.46 -7.49 19.55
CA SER A 83 -1.65 -8.03 18.21
C SER A 83 -2.29 -6.98 17.27
N THR A 84 -3.33 -6.31 17.74
CA THR A 84 -3.98 -5.23 16.98
C THR A 84 -3.02 -4.08 16.68
N LEU A 85 -2.22 -3.67 17.66
CA LEU A 85 -1.21 -2.62 17.48
C LEU A 85 -0.12 -3.04 16.49
N SER A 86 0.34 -4.28 16.57
CA SER A 86 1.33 -4.85 15.65
C SER A 86 0.83 -4.82 14.20
N MET A 87 -0.43 -5.20 13.95
CA MET A 87 -1.04 -5.07 12.63
C MET A 87 -1.06 -3.62 12.15
N ARG A 88 -1.47 -2.67 13.00
CA ARG A 88 -1.50 -1.25 12.65
C ARG A 88 -0.12 -0.68 12.32
N VAL A 89 0.91 -1.06 13.06
CA VAL A 89 2.30 -0.65 12.79
C VAL A 89 2.77 -1.22 11.46
N ASN A 90 2.45 -2.48 11.17
CA ASN A 90 2.80 -3.11 9.90
C ASN A 90 2.11 -2.44 8.71
N ASP A 91 0.80 -2.13 8.83
CA ASP A 91 0.05 -1.42 7.80
C ASP A 91 0.60 0.00 7.60
N PHE A 92 0.97 0.70 8.68
CA PHE A 92 1.63 1.99 8.60
C PHE A 92 2.98 1.88 7.84
N ALA A 93 3.81 0.88 8.16
CA ALA A 93 5.09 0.67 7.49
C ALA A 93 4.93 0.37 5.99
N LYS A 94 3.93 -0.44 5.61
CA LYS A 94 3.58 -0.70 4.21
C LYS A 94 3.15 0.57 3.48
N ASN A 95 2.25 1.35 4.08
CA ASN A 95 1.76 2.60 3.50
C ASN A 95 2.88 3.64 3.34
N LEU A 96 3.76 3.74 4.34
CA LEU A 96 4.94 4.62 4.29
C LEU A 96 5.88 4.21 3.14
N SER A 97 6.14 2.91 3.00
CA SER A 97 6.98 2.38 1.93
C SER A 97 6.38 2.68 0.55
N ALA A 98 5.06 2.46 0.38
CA ALA A 98 4.36 2.76 -0.87
C ALA A 98 4.40 4.26 -1.21
N ALA A 99 4.18 5.14 -0.22
CA ALA A 99 4.28 6.59 -0.39
C ALA A 99 5.70 7.02 -0.77
N GLN A 100 6.73 6.44 -0.14
CA GLN A 100 8.13 6.69 -0.48
C GLN A 100 8.45 6.26 -1.92
N THR A 101 8.00 5.09 -2.36
CA THR A 101 8.18 4.64 -3.75
C THR A 101 7.49 5.58 -4.74
N SER A 102 6.27 6.04 -4.43
CA SER A 102 5.56 7.01 -5.26
C SER A 102 6.34 8.34 -5.38
N LEU A 103 6.82 8.86 -4.26
CA LEU A 103 7.61 10.10 -4.24
C LEU A 103 8.92 9.96 -5.04
N GLN A 104 9.60 8.82 -4.95
CA GLN A 104 10.79 8.54 -5.76
C GLN A 104 10.46 8.54 -7.26
N GLY A 105 9.31 7.98 -7.66
CA GLY A 105 8.82 8.06 -9.04
C GLY A 105 8.57 9.50 -9.51
N CYS A 106 7.95 10.33 -8.66
CA CYS A 106 7.77 11.75 -8.94
C CYS A 106 9.10 12.49 -9.10
N LEU A 107 10.06 12.25 -8.19
CA LEU A 107 11.38 12.86 -8.25
C LEU A 107 12.16 12.46 -9.51
N ALA A 108 12.11 11.18 -9.90
CA ALA A 108 12.71 10.72 -11.14
C ALA A 108 12.11 11.42 -12.37
N THR A 109 10.79 11.61 -12.38
CA THR A 109 10.09 12.32 -13.46
C THR A 109 10.50 13.79 -13.49
N ALA A 110 10.54 14.47 -12.34
CA ALA A 110 10.98 15.85 -12.23
C ALA A 110 12.44 16.03 -12.71
N GLN A 111 13.34 15.12 -12.35
CA GLN A 111 14.72 15.12 -12.83
C GLN A 111 14.82 14.93 -14.35
N LYS A 112 13.98 14.06 -14.93
CA LYS A 112 13.92 13.87 -16.39
C LYS A 112 13.49 15.16 -17.08
N ILE A 113 12.48 15.85 -16.56
CA ILE A 113 12.01 17.14 -17.08
C ILE A 113 13.12 18.20 -16.97
N GLN A 114 13.76 18.32 -15.80
CA GLN A 114 14.84 19.27 -15.57
C GLN A 114 15.98 19.07 -16.58
N ARG A 115 16.40 17.82 -16.84
CA ARG A 115 17.42 17.52 -17.86
C ARG A 115 16.96 17.89 -19.26
N SER A 116 15.71 17.61 -19.63
CA SER A 116 15.19 17.99 -20.95
C SER A 116 15.14 19.50 -21.17
N VAL A 117 14.83 20.28 -20.13
CA VAL A 117 14.83 21.75 -20.20
C VAL A 117 16.24 22.32 -20.23
N GLN A 118 17.21 21.72 -19.52
CA GLN A 118 18.60 22.15 -19.56
C GLN A 118 19.32 21.85 -20.89
N HIS A 119 18.85 20.86 -21.65
CA HIS A 119 19.47 20.45 -22.91
C HIS A 119 18.71 20.90 -24.18
N GLN A 120 17.51 21.48 -24.05
CA GLN A 120 16.90 22.19 -25.17
C GLN A 120 17.47 23.62 -25.19
N GLU A 121 18.29 23.91 -26.20
CA GLU A 121 18.52 25.29 -26.64
C GLU A 121 17.17 25.84 -27.11
N LEU A 122 16.40 26.39 -26.17
CA LEU A 122 15.15 27.07 -26.49
C LEU A 122 15.51 28.31 -27.32
N PRO A 123 14.90 28.50 -28.49
CA PRO A 123 15.19 29.67 -29.32
C PRO A 123 14.89 30.93 -28.51
N THR A 124 15.85 31.83 -28.49
CA THR A 124 15.70 33.10 -27.78
C THR A 124 14.63 33.95 -28.48
N VAL A 125 14.10 34.95 -27.78
CA VAL A 125 13.18 35.93 -28.39
C VAL A 125 13.83 36.59 -29.62
N SER A 126 15.15 36.76 -29.62
CA SER A 126 15.91 37.25 -30.78
C SER A 126 15.84 36.29 -31.97
N ASP A 127 15.97 34.98 -31.74
CA ASP A 127 15.91 33.95 -32.78
C ASP A 127 14.51 33.88 -33.41
N ILE A 128 13.47 34.01 -32.58
CA ILE A 128 12.07 34.06 -33.03
C ILE A 128 11.81 35.31 -33.87
N LEU A 129 12.27 36.48 -33.42
CA LEU A 129 12.12 37.74 -34.16
C LEU A 129 12.90 37.74 -35.47
N MET A 130 14.10 37.17 -35.49
CA MET A 130 14.92 37.01 -36.70
C MET A 130 14.24 36.08 -37.72
N SER A 131 13.72 34.95 -37.27
CA SER A 131 12.94 34.03 -38.13
C SER A 131 11.69 34.71 -38.69
N ALA A 132 10.89 35.38 -37.85
CA ALA A 132 9.69 36.10 -38.29
C ALA A 132 10.01 37.19 -39.33
N LYS A 133 11.12 37.92 -39.14
CA LYS A 133 11.61 38.91 -40.11
C LYS A 133 12.00 38.27 -41.45
N ASN A 134 12.61 37.09 -41.43
CA ASN A 134 13.01 36.38 -42.63
C ASN A 134 11.80 35.78 -43.39
N ILE A 135 10.81 35.24 -42.66
CA ILE A 135 9.52 34.79 -43.24
C ILE A 135 8.79 35.97 -43.90
N SER A 136 8.72 37.11 -43.19
CA SER A 136 8.08 38.33 -43.72
C SER A 136 8.75 38.82 -45.01
N LYS A 137 10.08 38.76 -45.10
CA LYS A 137 10.81 39.09 -46.33
C LYS A 137 10.50 38.10 -47.47
N ALA A 138 10.46 36.80 -47.17
CA ALA A 138 10.12 35.77 -48.15
C ALA A 138 8.67 35.89 -48.68
N ALA A 139 7.74 36.38 -47.85
CA ALA A 139 6.33 36.55 -48.21
C ALA A 139 6.02 37.92 -48.85
N SER A 140 6.97 38.85 -48.91
CA SER A 140 6.70 40.23 -49.34
C SER A 140 6.39 40.40 -50.84
N GLY A 141 6.38 39.31 -51.62
CA GLY A 141 5.89 39.28 -53.00
C GLY A 141 6.63 40.17 -54.00
N ALA A 142 7.70 40.83 -53.59
CA ALA A 142 8.54 41.63 -54.46
C ALA A 142 9.52 40.69 -55.21
N PRO A 143 9.45 40.58 -56.54
CA PRO A 143 10.39 39.77 -57.30
C PRO A 143 11.80 40.36 -57.15
N ALA A 144 12.74 39.59 -56.60
CA ALA A 144 14.12 40.04 -56.44
C ALA A 144 14.86 40.07 -57.79
N HIS A 145 14.42 39.24 -58.74
CA HIS A 145 15.02 39.11 -60.07
C HIS A 145 13.97 39.07 -61.19
N ARG A 146 14.33 39.53 -62.39
CA ARG A 146 13.49 39.38 -63.60
C ARG A 146 13.36 37.90 -63.93
N GLY A 147 12.13 37.37 -63.83
CA GLY A 147 11.81 35.97 -64.11
C GLY A 147 11.32 35.19 -62.89
N GLU A 148 11.35 35.77 -61.69
CA GLU A 148 10.78 35.14 -60.49
C GLU A 148 9.29 35.45 -60.34
N PHE A 149 8.52 34.43 -59.98
CA PHE A 149 7.09 34.56 -59.75
C PHE A 149 6.83 35.21 -58.37
N PRO A 150 6.08 36.32 -58.31
CA PRO A 150 5.80 37.04 -57.05
C PRO A 150 5.19 36.20 -55.93
N TRP A 151 4.51 35.11 -56.29
CA TRP A 151 3.83 34.21 -55.36
C TRP A 151 4.71 33.06 -54.86
N MET A 152 5.92 32.87 -55.41
CA MET A 152 6.79 31.76 -55.07
C MET A 152 7.87 32.20 -54.06
N PRO A 153 7.81 31.75 -52.80
CA PRO A 153 8.82 32.12 -51.81
C PRO A 153 10.20 31.56 -52.19
N GLN A 154 11.24 32.37 -51.99
CA GLN A 154 12.60 31.99 -52.34
C GLN A 154 13.13 30.88 -51.41
N TYR A 155 13.52 29.74 -52.00
CA TYR A 155 14.00 28.55 -51.29
C TYR A 155 15.12 28.85 -50.28
N ASN A 156 16.10 29.67 -50.68
CA ASN A 156 17.24 30.03 -49.83
C ASN A 156 16.82 30.87 -48.61
N VAL A 157 15.78 31.69 -48.74
CA VAL A 157 15.28 32.54 -47.64
C VAL A 157 14.45 31.69 -46.67
N MET A 158 13.66 30.73 -47.18
CA MET A 158 12.94 29.77 -46.33
C MET A 158 13.88 28.86 -45.54
N ASN A 159 14.96 28.38 -46.15
CA ASN A 159 15.97 27.56 -45.46
C ASN A 159 16.76 28.32 -44.38
N GLN A 160 16.79 29.65 -44.45
CA GLN A 160 17.39 30.52 -43.43
C GLN A 160 16.38 31.02 -42.39
N ALA A 161 15.08 30.79 -42.62
CA ALA A 161 14.00 31.22 -41.73
C ALA A 161 13.58 30.12 -40.73
N THR A 162 14.06 28.89 -40.89
CA THR A 162 13.70 27.75 -40.02
C THR A 162 14.48 27.79 -38.70
N ILE A 163 13.75 27.91 -37.58
CA ILE A 163 14.32 27.91 -36.22
C ILE A 163 14.76 26.51 -35.79
N PHE A 164 14.11 25.47 -36.32
CA PHE A 164 14.44 24.08 -36.03
C PHE A 164 14.80 23.35 -37.32
N LYS A 165 16.09 23.05 -37.52
CA LYS A 165 16.53 22.20 -38.64
C LYS A 165 16.24 20.71 -38.41
N ASP A 166 16.09 20.28 -37.16
CA ASP A 166 16.01 18.86 -36.80
C ASP A 166 14.62 18.37 -36.34
N SER A 167 13.63 19.25 -36.11
CA SER A 167 12.37 18.84 -35.46
C SER A 167 11.12 18.79 -36.34
N LEU A 168 11.22 19.02 -37.66
CA LEU A 168 10.07 18.92 -38.58
C LEU A 168 10.49 18.19 -39.86
N GLN A 169 10.70 16.86 -39.75
CA GLN A 169 10.50 15.97 -40.89
C GLN A 169 8.98 15.87 -41.15
N LEU A 170 8.36 16.96 -41.58
CA LEU A 170 7.11 16.86 -42.32
C LEU A 170 7.52 16.68 -43.77
N GLU A 171 7.21 15.51 -44.35
CA GLU A 171 7.28 15.34 -45.79
C GLU A 171 6.50 16.48 -46.44
N ALA A 172 7.17 17.24 -47.31
CA ALA A 172 6.49 18.25 -48.10
C ALA A 172 5.36 17.54 -48.86
N PRO A 173 4.12 18.07 -48.87
CA PRO A 173 3.04 17.44 -49.61
C PRO A 173 3.46 17.27 -51.07
N THR A 174 3.44 16.04 -51.54
CA THR A 174 3.80 15.67 -52.92
C THR A 174 2.89 16.44 -53.87
N ILE A 175 3.40 17.49 -54.49
CA ILE A 175 2.71 18.14 -55.60
C ILE A 175 2.88 17.18 -56.78
N THR A 176 1.86 16.38 -57.06
CA THR A 176 1.74 15.64 -58.31
C THR A 176 1.75 16.64 -59.44
N THR A 177 2.90 16.84 -60.07
CA THR A 177 2.96 17.44 -61.40
C THR A 177 2.43 16.39 -62.38
N GLU A 178 1.11 16.23 -62.43
CA GLU A 178 0.51 15.63 -63.62
C GLU A 178 0.89 16.55 -64.78
N SER A 179 1.74 16.03 -65.67
CA SER A 179 1.97 16.64 -66.96
C SER A 179 0.64 16.68 -67.69
N THR A 180 -0.07 17.80 -67.58
CA THR A 180 -1.25 18.06 -68.39
C THR A 180 -0.80 18.11 -69.84
N ASN A 181 -0.94 16.98 -70.52
CA ASN A 181 -0.78 16.84 -71.94
C ASN A 181 -1.83 17.75 -72.61
N VAL A 182 -1.35 18.81 -73.27
CA VAL A 182 -2.16 19.92 -73.80
C VAL A 182 -3.06 19.49 -74.98
N GLU A 183 -3.06 18.22 -75.41
CA GLU A 183 -3.82 17.75 -76.58
C GLU A 183 -5.26 17.26 -76.31
N LYS A 184 -5.76 17.21 -75.08
CA LYS A 184 -7.09 16.61 -74.78
C LYS A 184 -8.17 17.54 -74.20
N LEU A 185 -8.13 18.83 -74.53
CA LEU A 185 -9.30 19.71 -74.36
C LEU A 185 -9.90 20.08 -75.73
N LYS A 186 -10.41 19.07 -76.45
CA LYS A 186 -11.49 19.31 -77.41
C LYS A 186 -12.78 19.46 -76.60
N LEU A 187 -13.27 20.70 -76.50
CA LEU A 187 -14.65 20.97 -76.11
C LEU A 187 -15.58 20.24 -77.10
N ASN A 188 -16.10 19.08 -76.72
CA ASN A 188 -17.27 18.51 -77.37
C ASN A 188 -18.50 19.22 -76.80
N ARG A 189 -18.92 20.28 -77.49
CA ARG A 189 -20.23 20.90 -77.34
C ARG A 189 -21.22 20.01 -78.09
N SER A 190 -21.75 18.96 -77.46
CA SER A 190 -22.91 18.23 -77.99
C SER A 190 -24.17 19.02 -77.65
N LEU A 191 -24.79 19.59 -78.69
CA LEU A 191 -26.16 20.07 -78.65
C LEU A 191 -27.07 18.89 -78.28
N GLY A 192 -27.98 19.11 -77.33
CA GLY A 192 -29.08 18.18 -77.05
C GLY A 192 -30.08 18.24 -78.20
N GLU A 193 -30.18 17.14 -78.93
CA GLU A 193 -31.37 16.77 -79.68
C GLU A 193 -32.08 15.69 -78.86
N ASP A 194 -33.22 16.04 -78.25
CA ASP A 194 -34.25 15.08 -77.85
C ASP A 194 -35.51 15.44 -78.67
N GLU A 195 -35.69 14.67 -79.75
CA GLU A 195 -36.97 14.20 -80.32
C GLU A 195 -37.76 13.43 -79.23
N SER A 196 -39.09 13.28 -79.15
CA SER A 196 -40.26 13.54 -79.98
C SER A 196 -41.52 13.36 -79.09
N ASP A 197 -42.66 13.89 -79.58
CA ASP A 197 -44.06 13.45 -79.45
C ASP A 197 -44.50 12.49 -78.33
#